data_AF-A0A2D8PI97-F1
#
_entry.id   AF-A0A2D8PI97-F1
#
_cell.length_a   1.000
_cell.length_b   1.000
_cell.length_c   1.000
_cell.angle_alpha   90.00
_cell.angle_beta   90.00
_cell.angle_gamma   90.00
#
_symmetry.space_group_name_H-M   'P 1'
#
loop_
_entity.id
_entity.type
_entity.pdbx_description
1 polymer ?
#
loop_
_entity_poly.entity_id
_entity_poly.type
_entity_poly.pdbx_seq_one_letter_code
_entity_poly.pdbx_strand_id
1 'polypeptide(L)'
;MNGGPSRPREQLDRNKLSLGLFGMNCSGGLAVTTVPERWDASWENNQKLAKMADAAGLDFMLPLGRWKGYGGSTDHNGSNFETLTWATGILAITSNIMAFGTTHVSLFNPVVAAKQMVTADLVGQGRFGLNIVCGWNTDEFDMLGINLAQHE
;
A
#
# COMPACT_ATOMS: atom_id res chain seq x y z
N MET A 1 -9.03 -20.91 -22.75
CA MET A 1 -8.45 -21.29 -21.44
C MET A 1 -9.58 -21.24 -20.45
N ASN A 2 -10.02 -22.40 -19.96
CA ASN A 2 -11.18 -22.47 -19.07
C ASN A 2 -10.78 -21.91 -17.71
N GLY A 3 -11.34 -20.74 -17.36
CA GLY A 3 -11.24 -20.17 -16.02
C GLY A 3 -11.89 -21.15 -15.05
N GLY A 4 -11.07 -21.86 -14.28
CA GLY A 4 -11.55 -22.67 -13.16
C GLY A 4 -12.36 -21.79 -12.20
N PRO A 5 -13.24 -22.39 -11.37
CA PRO A 5 -14.10 -21.64 -10.48
C PRO A 5 -13.25 -20.71 -9.61
N SER A 6 -13.51 -19.40 -9.71
CA SER A 6 -12.90 -18.41 -8.84
C SER A 6 -13.26 -18.76 -7.41
N ARG A 7 -12.31 -19.26 -6.62
CA ARG A 7 -12.51 -19.41 -5.18
C ARG A 7 -12.91 -18.03 -4.62
N PRO A 8 -13.98 -17.93 -3.82
CA PRO A 8 -14.30 -16.68 -3.14
C PRO A 8 -13.07 -16.21 -2.36
N ARG A 9 -12.76 -14.90 -2.43
CA ARG A 9 -11.67 -14.30 -1.64
C ARG A 9 -12.17 -14.09 -0.21
N GLU A 10 -12.21 -15.15 0.57
CA GLU A 10 -12.80 -15.18 1.92
C GLU A 10 -12.01 -14.38 2.97
N GLN A 11 -10.84 -13.81 2.63
CA GLN A 11 -9.95 -13.19 3.62
C GLN A 11 -10.59 -12.01 4.35
N LEU A 12 -11.43 -11.21 3.69
CA LEU A 12 -12.15 -10.10 4.33
C LEU A 12 -13.44 -10.55 5.03
N ASP A 13 -13.96 -11.74 4.70
CA ASP A 13 -15.21 -12.30 5.23
C ASP A 13 -14.99 -13.15 6.50
N ARG A 14 -13.74 -13.32 6.94
CA ARG A 14 -13.39 -14.05 8.18
C ARG A 14 -14.02 -13.46 9.42
N ASN A 15 -14.22 -12.14 9.43
CA ASN A 15 -14.76 -11.37 10.55
C ASN A 15 -16.03 -10.64 10.13
N LYS A 16 -16.96 -10.41 11.08
CA LYS A 16 -18.15 -9.56 10.83
C LYS A 16 -17.78 -8.10 10.52
N LEU A 17 -16.60 -7.67 10.96
CA LEU A 17 -16.01 -6.37 10.72
C LEU A 17 -14.54 -6.59 10.36
N SER A 18 -14.14 -6.20 9.15
CA SER A 18 -12.74 -6.28 8.74
C SER A 18 -11.95 -5.11 9.33
N LEU A 19 -10.79 -5.39 9.92
CA LEU A 19 -9.90 -4.37 10.50
C LEU A 19 -8.54 -4.38 9.83
N GLY A 20 -7.98 -3.19 9.57
CA GLY A 20 -6.69 -3.07 8.91
C GLY A 20 -5.85 -1.88 9.35
N LEU A 21 -4.57 -1.94 9.02
CA LEU A 21 -3.59 -0.88 9.29
C LEU A 21 -3.37 -0.02 8.05
N PHE A 22 -3.24 1.29 8.24
CA PHE A 22 -3.12 2.24 7.13
C PHE A 22 -1.89 3.15 7.26
N GLY A 23 -1.13 3.31 6.17
CA GLY A 23 -0.08 4.34 6.05
C GLY A 23 1.26 3.99 6.70
N MET A 24 1.49 2.71 7.04
CA MET A 24 2.72 2.29 7.73
C MET A 24 3.96 2.26 6.82
N ASN A 25 3.75 2.38 5.51
CA ASN A 25 4.81 2.47 4.50
C ASN A 25 5.49 3.86 4.45
N CYS A 26 5.03 4.84 5.22
CA CYS A 26 5.53 6.22 5.20
C CYS A 26 6.04 6.67 6.57
N SER A 27 7.14 7.41 6.60
CA SER A 27 7.74 7.94 7.83
C SER A 27 6.79 8.91 8.55
N GLY A 28 6.61 8.72 9.86
CA GLY A 28 5.63 9.45 10.67
C GLY A 28 4.21 8.88 10.58
N GLY A 29 3.95 7.89 9.72
CA GLY A 29 2.64 7.27 9.57
C GLY A 29 1.57 8.30 9.21
N LEU A 30 0.57 8.48 10.08
CA LEU A 30 -0.48 9.49 9.92
C LEU A 30 -0.35 10.66 10.93
N ALA A 31 0.76 10.72 11.67
CA ALA A 31 0.98 11.74 12.69
C ALA A 31 2.06 12.73 12.23
N VAL A 32 1.67 14.01 12.10
CA VAL A 32 2.60 15.11 11.85
C VAL A 32 3.14 15.58 13.20
N THR A 33 4.28 15.04 13.61
CA THR A 33 4.83 15.27 14.96
C THR A 33 6.36 15.27 14.99
N THR A 34 6.91 15.96 15.98
CA THR A 34 8.35 16.06 16.27
C THR A 34 8.79 15.17 17.44
N VAL A 35 7.89 14.37 18.02
CA VAL A 35 8.29 13.45 19.10
C VAL A 35 9.34 12.43 18.58
N PRO A 36 10.39 12.12 19.36
CA PRO A 36 11.44 11.19 18.93
C PRO A 36 10.93 9.80 18.55
N GLU A 37 9.86 9.34 19.19
CA GLU A 37 9.24 8.01 19.04
C GLU A 37 8.28 7.93 17.85
N ARG A 38 8.21 8.98 17.01
CA ARG A 38 7.39 8.96 15.80
C ARG A 38 7.74 7.75 14.93
N TRP A 39 6.75 7.25 14.20
CA TRP A 39 6.89 6.04 13.40
C TRP A 39 8.08 6.10 12.43
N ASP A 40 9.06 5.22 12.64
CA ASP A 40 10.11 4.93 11.68
C ASP A 40 9.63 3.85 10.71
N ALA A 41 9.42 4.25 9.46
CA ALA A 41 8.95 3.39 8.39
C ALA A 41 10.08 2.60 7.72
N SER A 42 11.11 2.18 8.45
CA SER A 42 12.11 1.22 7.95
C SER A 42 11.45 -0.10 7.52
N TRP A 43 12.12 -0.85 6.63
CA TRP A 43 11.61 -2.13 6.18
C TRP A 43 11.51 -3.12 7.35
N GLU A 44 12.49 -3.12 8.25
CA GLU A 44 12.53 -3.93 9.46
C GLU A 44 11.29 -3.70 10.34
N ASN A 45 10.90 -2.44 10.53
CA ASN A 45 9.71 -2.11 11.31
C ASN A 45 8.42 -2.49 10.59
N ASN A 46 8.34 -2.30 9.26
CA ASN A 46 7.22 -2.78 8.46
C ASN A 46 7.06 -4.30 8.56
N GLN A 47 8.16 -5.07 8.48
CA GLN A 47 8.13 -6.52 8.62
C GLN A 47 7.64 -6.97 10.00
N LYS A 48 8.17 -6.35 11.07
CA LYS A 48 7.75 -6.64 12.45
C LYS A 48 6.26 -6.36 12.62
N LEU A 49 5.80 -5.18 12.21
CA LEU A 49 4.40 -4.78 12.32
C LEU A 49 3.48 -5.71 11.52
N ALA A 50 3.85 -6.06 10.29
CA ALA A 50 3.04 -6.93 9.45
C ALA A 50 2.87 -8.33 10.04
N LYS A 51 3.96 -8.91 10.58
CA LYS A 51 3.90 -10.21 11.28
C LYS A 51 3.06 -10.13 12.55
N MET A 52 3.16 -9.05 13.30
CA MET A 52 2.33 -8.82 14.49
C MET A 52 0.85 -8.69 14.13
N ALA A 53 0.52 -7.92 13.08
CA ALA A 53 -0.84 -7.72 12.61
C ALA A 53 -1.46 -9.03 12.10
N ASP A 54 -0.70 -9.80 11.31
CA ASP A 54 -1.10 -11.10 10.80
C ASP A 54 -1.36 -12.10 11.94
N ALA A 55 -0.46 -12.17 12.94
CA ALA A 55 -0.63 -13.02 14.12
C ALA A 55 -1.79 -12.58 15.02
N ALA A 56 -2.08 -11.29 15.09
CA ALA A 56 -3.22 -10.73 15.82
C ALA A 56 -4.56 -10.92 15.10
N GLY A 57 -4.56 -11.43 13.86
CA GLY A 57 -5.76 -11.70 13.09
C GLY A 57 -6.37 -10.46 12.42
N LEU A 58 -5.58 -9.40 12.18
CA LEU A 58 -6.02 -8.29 11.33
C LEU A 58 -6.23 -8.77 9.89
N ASP A 59 -7.10 -8.08 9.17
CA ASP A 59 -7.58 -8.51 7.86
C ASP A 59 -6.75 -7.95 6.72
N PHE A 60 -6.28 -6.70 6.84
CA PHE A 60 -5.50 -6.10 5.78
C PHE A 60 -4.49 -5.04 6.25
N MET A 61 -3.51 -4.77 5.38
CA MET A 61 -2.70 -3.57 5.43
C MET A 61 -2.84 -2.78 4.13
N LEU A 62 -2.98 -1.46 4.26
CA LEU A 62 -3.16 -0.53 3.16
C LEU A 62 -2.04 0.54 3.19
N PRO A 63 -1.27 0.71 2.11
CA PRO A 63 -0.24 1.74 2.03
C PRO A 63 -0.80 3.06 1.50
N LEU A 64 -0.17 4.16 1.90
CA LEU A 64 -0.33 5.46 1.24
C LEU A 64 0.39 5.44 -0.11
N GLY A 65 -0.32 5.82 -1.18
CA GLY A 65 0.30 6.14 -2.46
C GLY A 65 0.95 7.52 -2.37
N ARG A 66 2.16 7.60 -1.86
CA ARG A 66 2.94 8.84 -1.72
C ARG A 66 4.19 8.71 -2.57
N TRP A 67 4.59 9.78 -3.23
CA TRP A 67 5.82 9.87 -4.01
C TRP A 67 6.80 10.89 -3.43
N LYS A 68 6.27 11.93 -2.76
CA LYS A 68 7.07 13.02 -2.21
C LYS A 68 6.59 13.43 -0.82
N GLY A 69 7.53 13.65 0.10
CA GLY A 69 7.25 14.19 1.44
C GLY A 69 6.69 15.60 1.43
N TYR A 70 6.18 16.03 2.58
CA TYR A 70 5.66 17.38 2.78
C TYR A 70 6.75 18.44 3.04
N GLY A 71 8.00 18.04 3.28
CA GLY A 71 9.06 18.94 3.70
C GLY A 71 8.85 19.52 5.10
N GLY A 72 9.50 20.65 5.38
CA GLY A 72 9.48 21.26 6.72
C GLY A 72 10.29 20.47 7.75
N SER A 73 10.13 20.81 9.04
CA SER A 73 10.96 20.25 10.12
C SER A 73 10.73 18.76 10.37
N THR A 74 9.53 18.25 10.07
CA THR A 74 9.19 16.84 10.24
C THR A 74 9.35 16.02 8.96
N ASP A 75 9.34 16.67 7.78
CA ASP A 75 9.23 16.00 6.47
C ASP A 75 8.29 14.81 6.50
N HIS A 76 7.04 15.08 6.90
CA HIS A 76 6.03 14.03 7.05
C HIS A 76 5.91 13.22 5.75
N ASN A 77 5.89 11.89 5.86
CA ASN A 77 5.91 10.95 4.74
C ASN A 77 7.09 11.14 3.74
N GLY A 78 8.18 11.80 4.17
CA GLY A 78 9.38 12.02 3.37
C GLY A 78 10.05 10.74 2.90
N SER A 79 10.24 9.78 3.80
CA SER A 79 10.62 8.42 3.42
C SER A 79 9.36 7.59 3.22
N ASN A 80 9.20 7.01 2.03
CA ASN A 80 8.07 6.17 1.68
C ASN A 80 8.48 5.05 0.72
N PHE A 81 7.77 3.93 0.78
CA PHE A 81 7.92 2.82 -0.17
C PHE A 81 6.93 2.92 -1.33
N GLU A 82 7.37 2.51 -2.53
CA GLU A 82 6.47 2.21 -3.64
C GLU A 82 5.53 1.06 -3.24
N THR A 83 4.24 1.25 -3.50
CA THR A 83 3.19 0.47 -2.84
C THR A 83 3.01 -0.95 -3.36
N LEU A 84 3.23 -1.22 -4.65
CA LEU A 84 3.06 -2.56 -5.22
C LEU A 84 4.21 -3.48 -4.79
N THR A 85 5.43 -2.97 -4.82
CA THR A 85 6.63 -3.67 -4.36
C THR A 85 6.60 -3.86 -2.84
N TRP A 86 6.19 -2.85 -2.08
CA TRP A 86 5.96 -2.97 -0.64
C TRP A 86 4.93 -4.06 -0.32
N ALA A 87 3.77 -4.03 -0.96
CA ALA A 87 2.71 -5.03 -0.75
C ALA A 87 3.20 -6.44 -1.06
N THR A 88 3.96 -6.61 -2.14
CA THR A 88 4.58 -7.91 -2.51
C THR A 88 5.50 -8.41 -1.40
N GLY A 89 6.33 -7.53 -0.82
CA GLY A 89 7.19 -7.86 0.31
C GLY A 89 6.39 -8.31 1.53
N ILE A 90 5.34 -7.57 1.90
CA ILE A 90 4.46 -7.91 3.03
C ILE A 90 3.80 -9.26 2.82
N LEU A 91 3.29 -9.53 1.62
CA LEU A 91 2.66 -10.80 1.26
C LEU A 91 3.62 -11.98 1.37
N ALA A 92 4.89 -11.80 1.02
CA ALA A 92 5.91 -12.84 1.08
C ALA A 92 6.27 -13.28 2.52
N ILE A 93 6.03 -12.42 3.52
CA ILE A 93 6.42 -12.67 4.91
C ILE A 93 5.25 -12.88 5.89
N THR A 94 4.03 -12.90 5.37
CA THR A 94 2.78 -13.09 6.13
C THR A 94 1.98 -14.24 5.55
N SER A 95 1.07 -14.82 6.34
CA SER A 95 0.32 -16.01 5.95
C SER A 95 -1.16 -15.74 5.68
N ASN A 96 -1.80 -14.81 6.40
CA ASN A 96 -3.25 -14.65 6.35
C ASN A 96 -3.69 -13.24 5.92
N ILE A 97 -3.01 -12.21 6.38
CA ILE A 97 -3.36 -10.82 6.13
C ILE A 97 -3.33 -10.50 4.63
N MET A 98 -4.28 -9.69 4.18
CA MET A 98 -4.21 -9.10 2.84
C MET A 98 -3.27 -7.91 2.83
N ALA A 99 -2.55 -7.71 1.73
CA ALA A 99 -1.81 -6.47 1.50
C ALA A 99 -2.34 -5.78 0.25
N PHE A 100 -2.65 -4.50 0.38
CA PHE A 100 -3.09 -3.69 -0.73
C PHE A 100 -1.91 -2.96 -1.38
N GLY A 101 -1.99 -2.73 -2.69
CA GLY A 101 -1.19 -1.73 -3.38
C GLY A 101 -2.06 -0.53 -3.77
N THR A 102 -1.54 0.69 -3.64
CA THR A 102 -2.25 1.93 -4.02
C THR A 102 -1.69 2.45 -5.34
N THR A 103 -2.46 2.35 -6.43
CA THR A 103 -2.02 2.73 -7.77
C THR A 103 -2.69 4.02 -8.22
N HIS A 104 -1.87 4.98 -8.67
CA HIS A 104 -2.33 6.18 -9.34
C HIS A 104 -2.62 5.86 -10.81
N VAL A 105 -3.88 5.99 -11.24
CA VAL A 105 -4.29 5.61 -12.61
C VAL A 105 -3.57 6.40 -13.69
N SER A 106 -3.16 7.64 -13.39
CA SER A 106 -2.43 8.53 -14.29
C SER A 106 -0.95 8.19 -14.43
N LEU A 107 -0.35 7.54 -13.44
CA LEU A 107 1.11 7.40 -13.33
C LEU A 107 1.63 6.06 -13.84
N PHE A 108 0.76 5.06 -13.97
CA PHE A 108 1.15 3.71 -14.35
C PHE A 108 0.58 3.33 -15.71
N ASN A 109 1.41 2.72 -16.56
CA ASN A 109 0.90 1.98 -17.71
C ASN A 109 0.01 0.83 -17.19
N PRO A 110 -1.25 0.70 -17.65
CA PRO A 110 -2.20 -0.25 -17.06
C PRO A 110 -1.80 -1.72 -17.25
N VAL A 111 -1.10 -2.05 -18.36
CA VAL A 111 -0.64 -3.42 -18.62
C VAL A 111 0.53 -3.78 -17.72
N VAL A 112 1.47 -2.85 -17.50
CA VAL A 112 2.59 -3.03 -16.57
C VAL A 112 2.06 -3.17 -15.14
N ALA A 113 1.14 -2.29 -14.73
CA ALA A 113 0.52 -2.32 -13.42
C ALA A 113 -0.19 -3.66 -13.16
N ALA A 114 -0.99 -4.12 -14.14
CA ALA A 114 -1.65 -5.43 -14.05
C ALA A 114 -0.63 -6.57 -13.90
N LYS A 115 0.49 -6.54 -14.62
CA LYS A 115 1.55 -7.56 -14.50
C LYS A 115 2.21 -7.56 -13.11
N GLN A 116 2.45 -6.38 -12.54
CA GLN A 116 2.96 -6.24 -11.17
C GLN A 116 1.96 -6.79 -10.15
N MET A 117 0.68 -6.43 -10.28
CA MET A 117 -0.40 -6.88 -9.39
C MET A 117 -0.60 -8.40 -9.44
N VAL A 118 -0.58 -9.01 -10.64
CA VAL A 118 -0.66 -10.47 -10.77
C VAL A 118 0.54 -11.16 -10.11
N THR A 119 1.74 -10.56 -10.22
CA THR A 119 2.92 -11.09 -9.52
C THR A 119 2.73 -11.03 -8.00
N ALA A 120 2.26 -9.90 -7.47
CA ALA A 120 1.96 -9.74 -6.06
C ALA A 120 0.88 -10.72 -5.58
N ASP A 121 -0.18 -10.93 -6.37
CA ASP A 121 -1.26 -11.87 -6.08
C ASP A 121 -0.78 -13.33 -6.04
N LEU A 122 0.13 -13.71 -6.95
CA LEU A 122 0.77 -15.03 -6.93
C LEU A 122 1.65 -15.24 -5.70
N VAL A 123 2.48 -14.25 -5.33
CA VAL A 123 3.29 -14.29 -4.10
C VAL A 123 2.38 -14.38 -2.86
N GLY A 124 1.30 -13.60 -2.84
CA GLY A 124 0.32 -13.58 -1.77
C GLY A 124 -0.67 -14.76 -1.79
N GLN A 125 -0.63 -15.63 -2.79
CA GLN A 125 -1.58 -16.72 -2.97
C GLN A 125 -3.05 -16.24 -2.93
N GLY A 126 -3.34 -15.15 -3.65
CA GLY A 126 -4.68 -14.54 -3.75
C GLY A 126 -4.98 -13.46 -2.71
N ARG A 127 -4.01 -13.09 -1.87
CA ARG A 127 -4.18 -12.09 -0.78
C ARG A 127 -3.81 -10.65 -1.18
N PHE A 128 -3.57 -10.37 -2.45
CA PHE A 128 -3.31 -9.01 -2.92
C PHE A 128 -4.62 -8.24 -3.13
N GLY A 129 -4.67 -7.00 -2.65
CA GLY A 129 -5.76 -6.05 -2.91
C GLY A 129 -5.30 -4.84 -3.71
N LEU A 130 -6.21 -4.22 -4.46
CA LEU A 130 -5.92 -3.00 -5.22
C LEU A 130 -6.72 -1.82 -4.67
N ASN A 131 -6.02 -0.74 -4.34
CA ASN A 131 -6.60 0.57 -4.10
C ASN A 131 -6.28 1.48 -5.29
N ILE A 132 -7.32 2.07 -5.90
CA ILE A 132 -7.19 2.89 -7.11
C ILE A 132 -7.41 4.34 -6.74
N VAL A 133 -6.48 5.22 -7.13
CA VAL A 133 -6.57 6.66 -6.86
C VAL A 133 -6.31 7.47 -8.12
N CYS A 134 -6.99 8.61 -8.23
CA CYS A 134 -6.76 9.57 -9.33
C CYS A 134 -5.52 10.44 -9.08
N GLY A 135 -5.10 10.57 -7.83
CA GLY A 135 -4.09 11.55 -7.40
C GLY A 135 -4.65 12.97 -7.32
N TRP A 136 -3.96 13.80 -6.57
CA TRP A 136 -4.37 15.19 -6.30
C TRP A 136 -3.20 16.15 -6.08
N ASN A 137 -2.00 15.63 -5.77
CA ASN A 137 -0.85 16.44 -5.41
C ASN A 137 -0.05 16.82 -6.67
N THR A 138 -0.13 18.08 -7.08
CA THR A 138 0.53 18.63 -8.27
C THR A 138 2.03 18.36 -8.26
N ASP A 139 2.70 18.54 -7.12
CA ASP A 139 4.15 18.33 -7.01
C ASP A 139 4.59 16.90 -7.39
N GLU A 140 3.77 15.89 -7.09
CA GLU A 140 4.08 14.49 -7.41
C GLU A 140 3.89 14.19 -8.89
N PHE A 141 2.93 14.87 -9.51
CA PHE A 141 2.64 14.73 -10.93
C PHE A 141 3.65 15.48 -11.80
N ASP A 142 4.08 16.65 -11.35
CA ASP A 142 5.13 17.44 -12.00
C ASP A 142 6.45 16.68 -12.06
N MET A 143 6.79 15.91 -11.02
CA MET A 143 7.96 15.00 -11.02
C MET A 143 7.95 14.00 -12.18
N LEU A 144 6.76 13.61 -12.63
CA LEU A 144 6.54 12.63 -13.68
C LEU A 144 6.18 13.29 -15.02
N GLY A 145 6.16 14.62 -15.08
CA GLY A 145 5.82 15.39 -16.28
C GLY A 145 4.36 15.25 -16.71
N ILE A 146 3.46 14.92 -15.79
CA ILE A 146 2.04 14.72 -16.08
C ILE A 146 1.26 15.93 -15.58
N ASN A 147 0.46 16.53 -16.47
CA ASN A 147 -0.41 17.62 -16.07
C ASN A 147 -1.69 17.05 -15.43
N LEU A 148 -1.95 17.40 -14.18
CA LEU A 148 -3.22 17.10 -13.52
C LEU A 148 -4.32 17.88 -14.23
N ALA A 149 -5.30 17.16 -14.80
CA ALA A 149 -6.49 17.80 -15.36
C ALA A 149 -7.16 18.65 -14.26
N GLN A 150 -7.35 19.94 -14.53
CA GLN A 150 -8.12 20.81 -13.65
C GLN A 150 -9.59 20.38 -13.72
N HIS A 151 -10.23 20.27 -12.56
CA HIS A 151 -11.68 20.07 -12.50
C HIS A 151 -12.37 21.40 -12.86
N GLU A 152 -13.28 21.38 -13.85
CA GLU A 152 -14.26 22.46 -14.08
C GLU A 152 -15.39 22.40 -13.04
#